data_AF-A0AAJ1V275-F1
#
_entry.id   AF-A0AAJ1V275-F1
#
_cell.length_a   1.000
_cell.length_b   1.000
_cell.length_c   1.000
_cell.angle_alpha   90.00
_cell.angle_beta   90.00
_cell.angle_gamma   90.00
#
_symmetry.space_group_name_H-M   'P 1'
#
loop_
_entity.id
_entity.type
_entity.pdbx_description
1 polymer ?
#
loop_
_entity_poly.entity_id
_entity_poly.type
_entity_poly.pdbx_seq_one_letter_code
_entity_poly.pdbx_strand_id
1 'polypeptide(L)'
;MQKQLYINGNEKDEYERLAEQIYDLREKKQVLLIANATNEDKRRRLTDIKAFLKGQHIKLEEYDESLVNRLMEEVRVKEDSLEVKLKTGEINTIEK
;
A
#
# COMPACT_ATOMS: atom_id res chain seq x y z
N MET A 1 59.70 18.64 -17.70
CA MET A 1 58.76 17.76 -18.41
C MET A 1 57.94 16.83 -17.52
N GLN A 2 58.42 16.32 -16.38
CA GLN A 2 57.62 15.41 -15.51
C GLN A 2 56.43 16.07 -14.76
N LYS A 3 56.54 17.35 -14.36
CA LYS A 3 55.45 18.03 -13.61
C LYS A 3 54.14 18.21 -14.39
N GLN A 4 54.22 18.42 -15.71
CA GLN A 4 53.03 18.63 -16.55
C GLN A 4 52.27 17.32 -16.82
N LEU A 5 52.96 16.18 -16.87
CA LEU A 5 52.34 14.86 -17.00
C LEU A 5 51.56 14.47 -15.73
N TYR A 6 52.08 14.83 -14.55
CA TYR A 6 51.42 14.56 -13.27
C TYR A 6 50.11 15.33 -13.11
N ILE A 7 50.07 16.60 -13.53
CA ILE A 7 48.87 17.45 -13.45
C ILE A 7 47.81 16.96 -14.46
N ASN A 8 48.20 16.70 -15.72
CA ASN A 8 47.27 16.19 -16.74
C ASN A 8 46.70 14.80 -16.39
N GLY A 9 47.49 13.94 -15.72
CA GLY A 9 47.02 12.65 -15.22
C GLY A 9 45.97 12.80 -14.11
N ASN A 10 46.26 13.65 -13.12
CA ASN A 10 45.31 13.95 -12.04
C ASN A 10 44.00 14.58 -12.55
N GLU A 11 44.06 15.54 -13.48
CA GLU A 11 42.85 16.17 -14.04
C GLU A 11 41.99 15.17 -14.83
N LYS A 12 42.62 14.24 -15.55
CA LYS A 12 41.91 13.19 -16.29
C LYS A 12 41.25 12.20 -15.33
N ASP A 13 41.96 11.81 -14.27
CA ASP A 13 41.43 10.91 -13.23
C ASP A 13 40.28 11.57 -12.45
N GLU A 14 40.35 12.87 -12.19
CA GLU A 14 39.25 13.63 -11.58
C GLU A 14 38.04 13.75 -12.51
N TYR A 15 38.27 13.97 -13.80
CA TYR A 15 37.22 14.00 -14.80
C TYR A 15 36.53 12.64 -14.95
N GLU A 16 37.30 11.56 -14.93
CA GLU A 16 36.79 10.18 -15.00
C GLU A 16 35.95 9.83 -13.77
N ARG A 17 36.42 10.20 -12.57
CA ARG A 17 35.63 10.08 -11.32
C ARG A 17 34.35 10.88 -11.35
N LEU A 18 34.38 12.12 -11.86
CA LEU A 18 33.19 12.94 -12.00
C LEU A 18 32.19 12.33 -12.99
N ALA A 19 32.69 11.76 -14.09
CA ALA A 19 31.86 11.06 -15.07
C ALA A 19 31.19 9.83 -14.44
N GLU A 20 31.92 9.00 -13.69
CA GLU A 20 31.36 7.86 -12.95
C GLU A 20 30.27 8.30 -11.96
N GLN A 21 30.52 9.36 -11.18
CA GLN A 21 29.50 9.89 -10.27
C GLN A 21 28.24 10.38 -10.99
N ILE A 22 28.39 10.99 -12.16
CA ILE A 22 27.24 11.41 -12.98
C ILE A 22 26.44 10.19 -13.46
N TYR A 23 27.11 9.10 -13.86
CA TYR A 23 26.45 7.85 -14.24
C TYR A 23 25.71 7.23 -13.06
N ASP A 24 26.35 7.10 -11.89
CA ASP A 24 25.74 6.57 -10.67
C ASP A 24 24.50 7.37 -10.25
N LEU A 25 24.57 8.71 -10.32
CA LEU A 25 23.46 9.57 -9.98
C LEU A 25 22.29 9.42 -10.96
N ARG A 26 22.57 9.21 -12.26
CA ARG A 26 21.52 8.95 -13.27
C ARG A 26 20.84 7.62 -13.03
N GLU A 27 21.60 6.57 -12.71
CA GLU A 27 21.05 5.26 -12.41
C GLU A 27 20.17 5.31 -11.15
N LYS A 28 20.67 5.91 -10.06
CA LYS A 28 19.89 6.10 -8.82
C LYS A 28 18.59 6.87 -9.08
N LYS A 29 18.64 7.94 -9.88
CA LYS A 29 17.45 8.70 -10.27
C LYS A 29 16.42 7.83 -11.00
N GLN A 30 16.87 6.99 -11.94
CA GLN A 30 15.97 6.12 -12.70
C GLN A 30 15.30 5.07 -11.81
N VAL A 31 16.05 4.45 -10.91
CA VAL A 31 15.51 3.50 -9.92
C VAL A 31 14.46 4.18 -9.04
N LEU A 32 14.74 5.39 -8.53
CA LEU A 32 13.81 6.14 -7.71
C LEU A 32 12.54 6.53 -8.47
N LEU A 33 12.62 6.89 -9.75
CA LEU A 33 11.46 7.22 -10.57
C LEU A 33 10.54 6.01 -10.78
N ILE A 34 11.12 4.84 -11.05
CA ILE A 34 10.35 3.58 -11.19
C ILE A 34 9.70 3.19 -9.87
N ALA A 35 10.45 3.28 -8.76
CA ALA A 35 9.93 3.03 -7.43
C ALA A 35 8.80 4.01 -7.06
N ASN A 36 8.92 5.27 -7.44
CA ASN A 36 7.88 6.27 -7.17
C ASN A 36 6.62 6.02 -8.01
N ALA A 37 6.76 5.75 -9.32
CA ALA A 37 5.62 5.43 -10.18
C ALA A 37 4.84 4.20 -9.68
N THR A 38 5.55 3.14 -9.28
CA THR A 38 4.92 1.95 -8.71
C THR A 38 4.26 2.20 -7.36
N ASN A 39 4.80 3.12 -6.54
CA ASN A 39 4.17 3.53 -5.28
C ASN A 39 2.97 4.45 -5.49
N GLU A 40 2.98 5.30 -6.51
CA GLU A 40 1.85 6.16 -6.88
C GLU A 40 0.65 5.34 -7.33
N ASP A 41 0.84 4.32 -8.17
CA ASP A 41 -0.23 3.40 -8.58
C ASP A 41 -0.84 2.67 -7.38
N LYS A 42 0.00 2.17 -6.47
CA LYS A 42 -0.47 1.53 -5.22
C LYS A 42 -1.24 2.51 -4.34
N ARG A 43 -0.77 3.75 -4.21
CA ARG A 43 -1.45 4.83 -3.46
C ARG A 43 -2.80 5.17 -4.07
N ARG A 44 -2.88 5.26 -5.40
CA ARG A 44 -4.14 5.52 -6.12
C ARG A 44 -5.14 4.40 -5.84
N ARG A 45 -4.73 3.15 -6.02
CA ARG A 45 -5.58 1.98 -5.76
C ARG A 45 -6.07 1.92 -4.31
N LEU A 46 -5.20 2.23 -3.35
CA LEU A 46 -5.56 2.30 -1.93
C LEU A 46 -6.53 3.45 -1.62
N THR A 47 -6.38 4.58 -2.32
CA THR A 47 -7.30 5.72 -2.22
C THR A 47 -8.67 5.36 -2.78
N ASP A 48 -8.71 4.67 -3.92
CA ASP A 48 -9.96 4.21 -4.55
C ASP A 48 -10.70 3.21 -3.66
N ILE A 49 -9.99 2.24 -3.06
CA ILE A 49 -10.58 1.29 -2.09
C ILE A 49 -11.12 2.03 -0.87
N LYS A 50 -10.38 3.00 -0.33
CA LYS A 50 -10.85 3.80 0.80
C LYS A 50 -12.09 4.63 0.46
N ALA A 51 -12.13 5.22 -0.73
CA ALA A 51 -13.30 5.98 -1.20
C ALA A 51 -14.51 5.08 -1.38
N PHE A 52 -14.32 3.90 -1.98
CA PHE A 52 -15.37 2.88 -2.13
C PHE A 52 -15.95 2.45 -0.78
N LEU A 53 -15.10 2.09 0.19
CA LEU A 53 -15.55 1.67 1.52
C LEU A 53 -16.26 2.80 2.28
N LYS A 54 -15.83 4.06 2.13
CA LYS A 54 -16.54 5.20 2.71
C LYS A 54 -17.93 5.41 2.08
N GLY A 55 -18.04 5.24 0.77
CA GLY A 55 -19.34 5.32 0.07
C GLY A 55 -20.28 4.16 0.40
N GLN A 56 -19.72 3.01 0.82
CA GLN A 56 -20.48 1.82 1.23
C GLN A 56 -20.86 1.79 2.71
N HIS A 57 -20.61 2.85 3.48
CA HIS A 57 -21.07 2.92 4.86
C HIS A 57 -22.59 3.13 4.89
N ILE A 58 -23.33 2.08 4.56
CA ILE A 58 -24.77 1.97 4.77
C ILE A 58 -24.92 1.88 6.28
N LYS A 59 -25.46 2.94 6.89
CA LYS A 59 -26.06 2.79 8.21
C LYS A 59 -27.23 1.83 8.01
N LEU A 60 -27.17 0.67 8.65
CA LEU A 60 -28.25 -0.29 8.63
C LEU A 60 -29.38 0.27 9.49
N GLU A 61 -30.19 1.17 8.91
CA GLU A 61 -31.33 1.77 9.59
C GLU A 61 -32.56 0.84 9.56
N GLU A 62 -32.63 -0.03 8.55
CA GLU A 62 -33.70 -0.99 8.34
C GLU A 62 -33.15 -2.41 8.13
N TYR A 63 -33.96 -3.40 8.51
CA TYR A 63 -33.66 -4.81 8.32
C TYR A 63 -33.72 -5.19 6.84
N ASP A 64 -32.61 -5.71 6.29
CA ASP A 64 -32.52 -6.24 4.93
C ASP A 64 -32.29 -7.75 4.96
N GLU A 65 -33.32 -8.51 4.58
CA GLU A 65 -33.30 -9.97 4.56
C GLU A 65 -32.28 -10.54 3.56
N SER A 66 -32.03 -9.86 2.44
CA SER A 66 -31.03 -10.29 1.45
C SER A 66 -29.62 -10.17 2.05
N LEU A 67 -29.35 -9.07 2.74
CA LEU A 67 -28.07 -8.84 3.41
C LEU A 67 -27.83 -9.84 4.54
N VAL A 68 -28.86 -10.11 5.34
CA VAL A 68 -28.84 -11.10 6.42
C VAL A 68 -28.51 -12.48 5.87
N ASN A 69 -29.22 -12.95 4.84
CA ASN A 69 -28.93 -14.23 4.18
C ASN A 69 -27.54 -14.27 3.52
N ARG A 70 -27.00 -13.12 3.11
CA ARG A 70 -25.67 -13.04 2.54
C ARG A 70 -24.58 -13.19 3.61
N LEU A 71 -24.77 -12.58 4.79
CA LEU A 71 -23.72 -12.43 5.80
C LEU A 71 -23.82 -13.42 6.97
N MET A 72 -25.03 -13.81 7.38
CA MET A 72 -25.23 -14.73 8.50
C MET A 72 -25.07 -16.19 8.08
N GLU A 73 -24.44 -16.98 8.94
CA GLU A 73 -24.31 -18.43 8.81
C GLU A 73 -25.25 -19.16 9.78
N GLU A 74 -25.23 -18.78 11.06
CA GLU A 74 -26.02 -19.43 12.12
C GLU A 74 -26.39 -18.42 13.20
N VAL A 75 -27.59 -18.58 13.79
CA VAL A 75 -28.02 -17.82 14.97
C VAL A 75 -28.45 -18.80 16.06
N ARG A 76 -27.84 -18.69 17.24
CA ARG A 76 -28.15 -19.51 18.43
C ARG A 76 -28.72 -18.63 19.53
N VAL A 77 -29.91 -18.97 20.00
CA VAL A 77 -30.58 -18.28 21.11
C VAL A 77 -30.26 -19.03 22.42
N LYS A 78 -29.70 -18.31 23.40
CA LYS A 78 -29.46 -18.76 24.78
C LYS A 78 -30.42 -18.04 25.73
N GLU A 79 -30.42 -18.41 27.01
CA GLU A 79 -31.32 -17.82 28.02
C GLU A 79 -31.15 -16.29 28.14
N ASP A 80 -29.90 -15.83 28.26
CA ASP A 80 -29.55 -14.42 28.48
C ASP A 80 -28.73 -13.78 27.33
N SER A 81 -28.53 -14.51 26.24
CA SER A 81 -27.72 -14.01 25.11
C SER A 81 -28.10 -14.63 23.78
N LEU A 82 -27.64 -13.99 22.70
CA LEU A 82 -27.83 -14.42 21.33
C LEU A 82 -26.46 -14.48 20.66
N GLU A 83 -26.09 -15.66 20.17
CA GLU A 83 -24.85 -15.87 19.43
C GLU A 83 -25.14 -15.86 17.93
N VAL A 84 -24.50 -14.92 17.23
CA VAL A 84 -24.55 -14.77 15.78
C VAL A 84 -23.22 -15.21 15.19
N LYS A 85 -23.25 -16.23 14.33
CA LYS A 85 -22.11 -16.63 13.51
C LYS A 85 -22.26 -16.03 12.11
N LEU A 86 -21.27 -15.24 11.71
CA LEU A 86 -21.16 -14.72 10.35
C LEU A 86 -20.48 -15.75 9.45
N LYS A 87 -20.75 -15.72 8.14
CA LYS A 87 -20.07 -16.57 7.15
C LYS A 87 -18.56 -16.32 7.06
N THR A 88 -18.07 -15.21 7.61
CA THR A 88 -16.65 -14.92 7.78
C THR A 88 -16.00 -15.76 8.89
N GLY A 89 -16.79 -16.48 9.69
CA GLY A 89 -16.35 -17.25 10.86
C GLY A 89 -16.34 -16.45 12.16
N GLU A 90 -16.62 -15.15 12.11
CA GLU A 90 -16.74 -14.31 13.30
C GLU A 90 -18.01 -14.66 14.09
N ILE A 91 -17.86 -14.77 15.42
CA ILE A 91 -18.96 -15.05 16.34
C ILE A 91 -19.18 -13.80 17.19
N ASN A 92 -20.37 -13.24 17.11
CA ASN A 92 -20.80 -12.10 17.90
C ASN A 92 -21.81 -12.55 18.95
N THR A 93 -21.57 -12.22 20.21
CA THR A 93 -22.50 -12.48 21.31
C THR A 93 -23.19 -11.19 21.69
N ILE A 94 -24.51 -11.20 21.63
CA ILE A 94 -25.37 -10.07 22.01
C ILE A 94 -26.02 -10.47 23.34
N GLU A 95 -25.73 -9.73 24.40
CA GLU A 95 -26.38 -9.88 25.70
C GLU A 95 -27.74 -9.16 25.69
N LYS A 96 -28.68 -9.66 26.50
CA LYS A 96 -30.07 -9.20 26.55
C LYS A 96 -30.27 -7.89 27.32
#